data_AF-A0A529R5W7-F1
#
_entry.id   AF-A0A529R5W7-F1
#
_cell.length_a   1.000
_cell.length_b   1.000
_cell.length_c   1.000
_cell.angle_alpha   90.00
_cell.angle_beta   90.00
_cell.angle_gamma   90.00
#
_symmetry.space_group_name_H-M   'P 1'
#
loop_
_entity.id
_entity.type
_entity.pdbx_description
1 polymer ?
#
loop_
_entity_poly.entity_id
_entity_poly.type
_entity_poly.pdbx_seq_one_letter_code
_entity_poly.pdbx_strand_id
1 'polypeptide(L)'
;MALLLDADEVTRIVRSGGTRTNLTKAEAEAFLSGTHERVVNRLIEAGHLTLVEEFSPDARRMIPVVSRQSAEAFKSRYASLGELCQKTNMHHKKVRLILRVAGIQAALDPAVVGAFFYSRDAISLAEGQSQSMWSYEKSAMQRKSRLLSGSSRGSSSVSHTQ
;
A
#
# COMPACT_ATOMS: atom_id res chain seq x y z
N MET A 1 25.77 -42.49 19.64
CA MET A 1 25.68 -41.28 20.47
C MET A 1 24.24 -40.80 20.40
N ALA A 2 23.49 -40.85 21.49
CA ALA A 2 22.07 -40.48 21.52
C ALA A 2 21.92 -39.22 22.38
N LEU A 3 21.34 -38.16 21.81
CA LEU A 3 21.07 -36.91 22.49
C LEU A 3 19.65 -36.99 23.08
N LEU A 4 19.55 -37.08 24.41
CA LEU A 4 18.29 -37.02 25.14
C LEU A 4 17.88 -35.56 25.26
N LEU A 5 16.92 -35.16 24.41
CA LEU A 5 16.31 -33.84 24.44
C LEU A 5 15.03 -33.92 25.26
N ASP A 6 14.94 -33.10 26.32
CA ASP A 6 13.71 -32.92 27.07
C ASP A 6 12.69 -32.17 26.18
N ALA A 7 11.65 -32.89 25.78
CA ALA A 7 10.60 -32.35 24.94
C ALA A 7 9.90 -31.16 25.61
N ASP A 8 9.78 -31.15 26.94
CA ASP A 8 9.12 -30.07 27.67
C ASP A 8 9.98 -28.82 27.77
N GLU A 9 11.31 -28.95 27.81
CA GLU A 9 12.24 -27.82 27.75
C GLU A 9 12.20 -27.14 26.37
N VAL A 10 12.29 -27.91 25.28
CA VAL A 10 12.16 -27.40 23.90
C VAL A 10 10.80 -26.74 23.72
N THR A 11 9.75 -27.43 24.16
CA THR A 11 8.38 -26.95 24.00
C THR A 11 8.15 -25.68 24.80
N ARG A 12 8.74 -25.54 25.99
CA ARG A 12 8.66 -24.32 26.80
C ARG A 12 9.44 -23.18 26.17
N ILE A 13 10.64 -23.40 25.65
CA ILE A 13 11.44 -22.36 24.97
C ILE A 13 10.75 -21.90 23.68
N VAL A 14 10.15 -22.82 22.92
CA VAL A 14 9.37 -22.50 21.71
C VAL A 14 8.05 -21.77 22.07
N ARG A 15 7.42 -22.09 23.21
CA ARG A 15 6.14 -21.50 23.66
C ARG A 15 6.28 -20.25 24.53
N SER A 16 7.44 -19.99 25.15
CA SER A 16 7.69 -18.83 26.02
C SER A 16 8.07 -17.57 25.25
N GLY A 17 8.25 -17.67 23.93
CA GLY A 17 8.52 -16.58 23.01
C GLY A 17 7.31 -15.67 22.74
N GLY A 18 6.71 -15.11 23.79
CA GLY A 18 5.98 -13.84 23.77
C GLY A 18 4.75 -13.71 22.87
N THR A 19 4.05 -12.60 23.04
CA THR A 19 3.00 -12.10 22.16
C THR A 19 3.46 -12.19 20.70
N ARG A 20 2.63 -12.79 19.83
CA ARG A 20 2.95 -12.96 18.41
C ARG A 20 3.36 -11.62 17.80
N THR A 21 4.54 -11.56 17.19
CA THR A 21 5.14 -10.29 16.75
C THR A 21 4.66 -9.89 15.37
N ASN A 22 4.44 -10.87 14.49
CA ASN A 22 4.00 -10.65 13.12
C ASN A 22 2.48 -10.73 12.96
N LEU A 23 2.02 -10.26 11.80
CA LEU A 23 0.62 -10.02 11.52
C LEU A 23 -0.01 -11.22 10.81
N THR A 24 -1.19 -11.67 11.24
CA THR A 24 -2.01 -12.50 10.35
C THR A 24 -2.40 -11.70 9.11
N LYS A 25 -2.92 -12.37 8.07
CA LYS A 25 -3.47 -11.67 6.91
C LYS A 25 -4.60 -10.70 7.29
N ALA A 26 -5.46 -11.09 8.22
CA ALA A 26 -6.55 -10.24 8.73
C ALA A 26 -6.02 -9.03 9.52
N GLU A 27 -4.98 -9.23 10.33
CA GLU A 27 -4.33 -8.12 11.03
C GLU A 27 -3.55 -7.22 10.08
N ALA A 28 -2.94 -7.78 9.02
CA ALA A 28 -2.25 -7.01 8.00
C ALA A 28 -3.24 -6.14 7.21
N GLU A 29 -4.44 -6.64 6.93
CA GLU A 29 -5.54 -5.83 6.38
C GLU A 29 -5.93 -4.68 7.32
N ALA A 30 -6.13 -4.96 8.60
CA ALA A 30 -6.45 -3.91 9.59
C ALA A 30 -5.30 -2.90 9.76
N PHE A 31 -4.05 -3.36 9.64
CA PHE A 31 -2.85 -2.54 9.77
C PHE A 31 -2.63 -1.60 8.58
N LEU A 32 -2.97 -2.07 7.37
CA LEU A 32 -2.90 -1.33 6.11
C LEU A 32 -4.26 -0.67 5.80
N SER A 33 -4.45 0.52 6.36
CA SER A 33 -5.71 1.27 6.24
C SER A 33 -6.18 1.41 4.79
N GLY A 34 -7.48 1.18 4.56
CA GLY A 34 -8.10 1.32 3.24
C GLY A 34 -7.75 0.21 2.25
N THR A 35 -7.18 -0.91 2.73
CA THR A 35 -6.98 -2.14 1.95
C THR A 35 -8.00 -3.22 2.37
N HIS A 36 -7.97 -4.37 1.69
CA HIS A 36 -8.83 -5.52 1.96
C HIS A 36 -8.04 -6.82 1.75
N GLU A 37 -8.50 -7.94 2.29
CA GLU A 37 -7.78 -9.22 2.29
C GLU A 37 -7.20 -9.62 0.91
N ARG A 38 -7.97 -9.44 -0.17
CA ARG A 38 -7.50 -9.77 -1.54
C ARG A 38 -6.28 -8.94 -1.97
N VAL A 39 -6.21 -7.68 -1.56
CA VAL A 39 -5.06 -6.81 -1.82
C VAL A 39 -3.86 -7.26 -0.99
N VAL A 40 -4.06 -7.65 0.27
CA VAL A 40 -2.98 -8.18 1.11
C VAL A 40 -2.38 -9.43 0.47
N ASN A 41 -3.20 -10.36 -0.01
CA ASN A 41 -2.72 -11.55 -0.72
C ASN A 41 -1.91 -11.18 -1.98
N ARG A 42 -2.43 -10.26 -2.80
CA ARG A 42 -1.72 -9.80 -4.00
C ARG A 42 -0.42 -9.05 -3.70
N LEU A 43 -0.36 -8.31 -2.59
CA LEU A 43 0.86 -7.64 -2.14
C LEU A 43 1.93 -8.66 -1.70
N ILE A 44 1.51 -9.76 -1.09
CA ILE A 44 2.40 -10.89 -0.78
C ILE A 44 2.89 -11.54 -2.08
N GLU A 45 1.98 -11.87 -3.00
CA GLU A 45 2.29 -12.50 -4.29
C GLU A 45 3.23 -11.64 -5.15
N ALA A 46 3.04 -10.32 -5.13
CA ALA A 46 3.90 -9.35 -5.82
C ALA A 46 5.22 -9.07 -5.09
N GLY A 47 5.47 -9.68 -3.92
CA GLY A 47 6.70 -9.52 -3.16
C GLY A 47 6.84 -8.21 -2.38
N HIS A 48 5.74 -7.46 -2.21
CA HIS A 48 5.73 -6.22 -1.41
C HIS A 48 5.58 -6.47 0.10
N LEU A 49 5.03 -7.63 0.48
CA LEU A 49 4.93 -8.09 1.86
C LEU A 49 5.64 -9.43 1.99
N THR A 50 6.40 -9.61 3.07
CA THR A 50 7.16 -10.84 3.32
C THR A 50 6.36 -11.77 4.23
N LEU A 51 6.17 -13.01 3.81
CA LEU A 51 5.67 -14.07 4.69
C LEU A 51 6.82 -14.72 5.46
N VAL A 52 6.59 -14.94 6.74
CA VAL A 52 7.47 -15.68 7.64
C VAL A 52 6.65 -16.73 8.38
N GLU A 53 7.28 -17.83 8.77
CA GLU A 53 6.62 -18.83 9.62
C GLU A 53 6.77 -18.43 11.08
N GLU A 54 5.66 -18.33 11.80
CA GLU A 54 5.65 -18.05 13.24
C GLU A 54 4.75 -19.05 13.96
N PHE A 55 5.15 -19.43 15.18
CA PHE A 55 4.33 -20.28 16.02
C PHE A 55 3.08 -19.51 16.49
N SER A 56 1.89 -20.09 16.26
CA SER A 56 0.65 -19.58 16.82
C SER A 56 0.28 -20.37 18.07
N PRO A 57 0.19 -19.74 19.25
CA PRO A 57 -0.31 -20.39 20.46
C PRO A 57 -1.75 -20.88 20.31
N ASP A 58 -2.60 -20.10 19.63
CA ASP A 58 -4.02 -20.43 19.41
C ASP A 58 -4.20 -21.68 18.56
N ALA A 59 -3.48 -21.75 17.42
CA ALA A 59 -3.55 -22.88 16.50
C ALA A 59 -2.61 -24.04 16.89
N ARG A 60 -1.72 -23.81 17.86
CA ARG A 60 -0.67 -24.73 18.34
C ARG A 60 0.20 -25.30 17.22
N ARG A 61 0.47 -24.51 16.18
CA ARG A 61 1.28 -24.90 15.01
C ARG A 61 2.00 -23.69 14.42
N MET A 62 3.01 -23.96 13.59
CA MET A 62 3.60 -22.93 12.71
C MET A 62 2.57 -22.50 11.68
N ILE A 63 2.39 -21.19 11.54
CA ILE A 63 1.50 -20.59 10.54
C ILE A 63 2.26 -19.53 9.73
N PRO A 64 1.91 -19.36 8.44
CA PRO A 64 2.44 -18.26 7.65
C PRO A 64 1.80 -16.94 8.12
N VAL A 65 2.65 -15.99 8.47
CA VAL A 65 2.28 -14.64 8.93
C VAL A 65 3.05 -13.58 8.16
N VAL A 66 2.47 -12.41 8.00
CA VAL A 66 3.08 -11.27 7.34
C VAL A 66 4.05 -10.60 8.31
N SER A 67 5.33 -10.53 7.93
CA SER A 67 6.37 -9.86 8.70
C SER A 67 5.97 -8.42 9.02
N ARG A 68 5.95 -8.07 10.31
CA ARG A 68 5.62 -6.72 10.78
C ARG A 68 6.55 -5.68 10.18
N GLN A 69 7.85 -5.98 10.11
CA GLN A 69 8.85 -5.10 9.51
C GLN A 69 8.53 -4.81 8.04
N SER A 70 8.13 -5.82 7.26
CA SER A 70 7.76 -5.63 5.86
C SER A 70 6.50 -4.78 5.71
N ALA A 71 5.51 -4.98 6.57
CA ALA A 71 4.27 -4.21 6.58
C ALA A 71 4.51 -2.75 6.99
N GLU A 72 5.36 -2.50 7.97
CA GLU A 72 5.77 -1.15 8.41
C GLU A 72 6.55 -0.43 7.33
N ALA A 73 7.53 -1.09 6.70
CA ALA A 73 8.28 -0.54 5.58
C ALA A 73 7.40 -0.27 4.35
N PHE A 74 6.36 -1.07 4.14
CA PHE A 74 5.38 -0.81 3.09
C PHE A 74 4.51 0.40 3.44
N LYS A 75 3.97 0.45 4.66
CA LYS A 75 3.11 1.52 5.17
C LYS A 75 3.82 2.87 5.22
N SER A 76 5.12 2.90 5.53
CA SER A 76 5.90 4.14 5.57
C SER A 76 6.12 4.73 4.17
N ARG A 77 6.22 3.89 3.14
CA ARG A 77 6.48 4.32 1.76
C ARG A 77 5.21 4.63 0.98
N TYR A 78 4.13 3.90 1.24
CA TYR A 78 2.93 3.96 0.42
C TYR A 78 1.68 4.32 1.23
N ALA A 79 0.78 5.06 0.59
CA ALA A 79 -0.57 5.31 1.06
C ALA A 79 -1.57 4.69 0.07
N SER A 80 -2.57 3.98 0.59
CA SER A 80 -3.63 3.43 -0.25
C SER A 80 -4.63 4.52 -0.64
N LEU A 81 -5.34 4.37 -1.75
CA LEU A 81 -6.42 5.29 -2.12
C LEU A 81 -7.52 5.32 -1.04
N GLY A 82 -7.82 4.19 -0.41
CA GLY A 82 -8.80 4.10 0.67
C GLY A 82 -8.37 4.92 1.89
N GLU A 83 -7.10 4.82 2.28
CA GLU A 83 -6.51 5.63 3.35
C GLU A 83 -6.63 7.13 3.05
N LEU A 84 -6.31 7.54 1.81
CA LEU A 84 -6.41 8.94 1.41
C LEU A 84 -7.86 9.44 1.41
N CYS A 85 -8.82 8.60 1.01
CA CYS A 85 -10.24 8.93 1.10
C CYS A 85 -10.68 9.15 2.56
N GLN A 86 -10.21 8.31 3.49
CA GLN A 86 -10.49 8.43 4.92
C GLN A 86 -9.85 9.71 5.50
N LYS A 87 -8.56 9.96 5.20
CA LYS A 87 -7.83 11.17 5.64
C LYS A 87 -8.51 12.46 5.16
N THR A 88 -8.99 12.47 3.91
CA THR A 88 -9.54 13.68 3.28
C THR A 88 -11.06 13.80 3.40
N ASN A 89 -11.72 12.75 3.88
CA ASN A 89 -13.18 12.60 3.82
C ASN A 89 -13.76 12.86 2.42
N MET A 90 -13.03 12.47 1.37
CA MET A 90 -13.43 12.68 -0.02
C MET A 90 -13.72 11.38 -0.75
N HIS A 91 -14.67 11.45 -1.69
CA HIS A 91 -14.96 10.33 -2.59
C HIS A 91 -13.76 10.00 -3.50
N HIS A 92 -13.46 8.72 -3.69
CA HIS A 92 -12.27 8.22 -4.39
C HIS A 92 -12.01 8.84 -5.77
N LYS A 93 -13.07 9.15 -6.55
CA LYS A 93 -12.94 9.84 -7.85
C LYS A 93 -12.31 11.23 -7.72
N LYS A 94 -12.65 11.99 -6.67
CA LYS A 94 -12.09 13.32 -6.41
C LYS A 94 -10.63 13.23 -5.99
N VAL A 95 -10.32 12.32 -5.06
CA VAL A 95 -8.94 12.08 -4.60
C VAL A 95 -8.04 11.70 -5.77
N ARG A 96 -8.47 10.75 -6.62
CA ARG A 96 -7.71 10.37 -7.83
C ARG A 96 -7.53 11.53 -8.81
N LEU A 97 -8.54 12.38 -8.98
CA LEU A 97 -8.43 13.55 -9.84
C LEU A 97 -7.42 14.57 -9.30
N ILE A 98 -7.46 14.85 -7.99
CA ILE A 98 -6.51 15.75 -7.32
C ILE A 98 -5.08 15.23 -7.49
N LEU A 99 -4.84 13.94 -7.18
CA LEU A 99 -3.54 13.32 -7.34
C LEU A 99 -3.03 13.40 -8.79
N ARG A 100 -3.91 13.10 -9.77
CA ARG A 100 -3.56 13.21 -11.20
C ARG A 100 -3.22 14.64 -11.61
N VAL A 101 -3.98 15.63 -11.15
CA VAL A 101 -3.73 17.05 -11.43
C VAL A 101 -2.43 17.51 -10.78
N ALA A 102 -2.08 16.96 -9.63
CA ALA A 102 -0.78 17.16 -8.97
C ALA A 102 0.36 16.35 -9.62
N GLY A 103 0.11 15.60 -10.70
CA GLY A 103 1.11 14.78 -11.38
C GLY A 103 1.50 13.50 -10.65
N ILE A 104 0.80 13.16 -9.56
CA ILE A 104 1.08 11.97 -8.75
C ILE A 104 0.40 10.75 -9.38
N GLN A 105 1.22 9.80 -9.84
CA GLN A 105 0.77 8.52 -10.40
C GLN A 105 0.78 7.43 -9.33
N ALA A 106 0.04 6.35 -9.60
CA ALA A 106 0.09 5.16 -8.76
C ALA A 106 1.51 4.58 -8.79
N ALA A 107 2.07 4.30 -7.62
CA ALA A 107 3.42 3.77 -7.48
C ALA A 107 3.48 2.26 -7.73
N LEU A 108 2.34 1.56 -7.55
CA LEU A 108 2.18 0.14 -7.82
C LEU A 108 1.17 -0.04 -8.95
N ASP A 109 1.32 -1.10 -9.74
CA ASP A 109 0.37 -1.44 -10.79
C ASP A 109 -0.95 -1.95 -10.18
N PRO A 110 -2.07 -1.20 -10.31
CA PRO A 110 -3.35 -1.61 -9.76
C PRO A 110 -3.90 -2.91 -10.38
N ALA A 111 -3.47 -3.27 -11.59
CA ALA A 111 -3.86 -4.54 -12.21
C ALA A 111 -3.27 -5.74 -11.46
N VAL A 112 -2.03 -5.60 -11.00
CA VAL A 112 -1.32 -6.61 -10.20
C VAL A 112 -1.87 -6.61 -8.77
N VAL A 113 -1.75 -5.48 -8.06
CA VAL A 113 -2.03 -5.45 -6.61
C VAL A 113 -3.51 -5.30 -6.25
N GLY A 114 -4.38 -4.98 -7.24
CA GLY A 114 -5.83 -4.87 -7.04
C GLY A 114 -6.29 -3.57 -6.35
N ALA A 115 -5.38 -2.63 -6.09
CA ALA A 115 -5.68 -1.34 -5.48
C ALA A 115 -4.69 -0.25 -5.95
N PHE A 116 -5.07 1.02 -5.75
CA PHE A 116 -4.21 2.15 -6.04
C PHE A 116 -3.38 2.50 -4.80
N PHE A 117 -2.06 2.43 -4.93
CA PHE A 117 -1.11 2.90 -3.93
C PHE A 117 -0.29 4.04 -4.50
N TYR A 118 -0.02 5.05 -3.68
CA TYR A 118 0.73 6.24 -4.04
C TYR A 118 1.91 6.40 -3.08
N SER A 119 3.03 6.94 -3.56
CA SER A 119 4.17 7.26 -2.69
C SER A 119 3.79 8.35 -1.69
N ARG A 120 4.09 8.13 -0.40
CA ARG A 120 3.90 9.14 0.63
C ARG A 120 4.78 10.35 0.40
N ASP A 121 6.03 10.14 -0.02
CA ASP A 121 6.97 11.24 -0.28
C ASP A 121 6.43 12.17 -1.36
N ALA A 122 5.87 11.61 -2.44
CA ALA A 122 5.25 12.39 -3.51
C ALA A 122 4.03 13.18 -3.01
N ILE A 123 3.22 12.58 -2.13
CA ILE A 123 2.07 13.26 -1.51
C ILE A 123 2.55 14.39 -0.59
N SER A 124 3.49 14.12 0.30
CA SER A 124 4.02 15.10 1.25
C SER A 124 4.70 16.27 0.54
N LEU A 125 5.42 16.01 -0.55
CA LEU A 125 5.99 17.07 -1.38
C LEU A 125 4.90 17.96 -1.98
N ALA A 126 3.84 17.36 -2.54
CA ALA A 126 2.73 18.11 -3.12
C ALA A 126 1.91 18.87 -2.06
N GLU A 127 1.72 18.29 -0.88
CA GLU A 127 1.11 18.95 0.28
C GLU A 127 1.94 20.17 0.72
N GLY A 128 3.28 20.05 0.75
CA GLY A 128 4.19 21.15 1.10
C GLY A 128 4.23 22.28 0.07
N GLN A 129 4.02 21.98 -1.21
CA GLN A 129 3.98 22.98 -2.29
C GLN A 129 2.64 23.71 -2.38
N SER A 130 1.57 23.16 -1.81
CA SER A 130 0.24 23.74 -1.87
C SER A 130 -0.58 23.33 -0.66
N GLN A 131 -0.69 24.23 0.31
CA GLN A 131 -1.50 24.05 1.52
C GLN A 131 -2.99 23.83 1.21
N SER A 132 -3.43 24.15 -0.01
CA SER A 132 -4.78 23.91 -0.55
C SER A 132 -4.87 22.72 -1.51
N MET A 133 -3.89 21.82 -1.56
CA MET A 133 -3.90 20.65 -2.48
C MET A 133 -5.20 19.85 -2.39
N TRP A 134 -5.69 19.63 -1.17
CA TRP A 134 -6.93 18.89 -0.91
C TRP A 134 -8.20 19.76 -1.00
N SER A 135 -8.09 21.04 -1.36
CA SER A 135 -9.24 21.90 -1.61
C SER A 135 -9.86 21.56 -2.96
N TYR A 136 -11.08 21.02 -2.94
CA TYR A 136 -11.81 20.69 -4.16
C TYR A 136 -12.65 21.89 -4.61
N GLU A 137 -12.08 22.71 -5.50
CA GLU A 137 -12.86 23.69 -6.24
C GLU A 137 -13.25 23.11 -7.62
N LYS A 138 -14.53 22.76 -7.77
CA LYS A 138 -15.05 21.99 -8.93
C LYS A 138 -14.71 22.63 -10.28
N SER A 139 -14.77 23.97 -10.38
CA SER A 139 -14.53 24.76 -11.60
C SER A 139 -13.03 24.88 -11.96
N ALA A 140 -12.14 24.93 -10.97
CA ALA A 140 -10.69 24.95 -11.18
C ALA A 140 -10.18 23.56 -11.63
N MET A 141 -10.71 22.50 -11.01
CA MET A 141 -10.33 21.12 -11.32
C MET A 141 -10.77 20.68 -12.72
N GLN A 142 -11.96 21.05 -13.18
CA GLN A 142 -12.44 20.74 -14.54
C GLN A 142 -11.62 21.46 -15.63
N ARG A 143 -11.16 22.69 -15.38
CA ARG A 143 -10.26 23.42 -16.30
C ARG A 143 -8.90 22.73 -16.39
N LYS A 144 -8.27 22.43 -15.25
CA LYS A 144 -6.97 21.74 -15.21
C LYS A 144 -7.03 20.34 -15.83
N SER A 145 -8.11 19.58 -15.59
CA SER A 145 -8.25 18.24 -16.18
C SER A 145 -8.39 18.28 -17.71
N ARG A 146 -9.12 19.27 -18.26
CA ARG A 146 -9.25 19.45 -19.72
C ARG A 146 -7.92 19.82 -20.36
N LEU A 147 -7.13 20.69 -19.73
CA LEU A 147 -5.79 21.07 -20.19
C LEU A 147 -4.84 19.86 -20.24
N LEU A 148 -4.89 18.99 -19.23
CA LEU A 148 -4.10 17.75 -19.18
C LEU A 148 -4.53 16.74 -20.25
N SER A 149 -5.83 16.62 -20.55
CA SER A 149 -6.32 15.75 -21.64
C SER A 149 -6.09 16.31 -23.05
N GLY A 150 -5.91 17.63 -23.18
CA GLY A 150 -5.67 18.30 -24.46
C GLY A 150 -4.22 18.25 -24.93
N SER A 151 -3.25 18.19 -24.01
CA SER A 151 -1.82 18.16 -24.35
C SER A 151 -1.35 16.84 -24.97
N SER A 152 -2.08 15.73 -24.80
CA SER A 152 -1.69 14.44 -25.39
C SER A 152 -2.06 14.27 -26.87
N ARG A 153 -2.68 15.28 -27.51
CA ARG A 153 -3.05 15.26 -28.95
C ARG A 153 -2.20 16.17 -29.84
N GLY A 154 -1.16 16.82 -29.29
CA GLY A 154 -0.42 17.89 -30.00
C GLY A 154 0.93 17.52 -30.63
N SER A 155 1.52 16.36 -30.36
CA SER A 155 2.86 16.00 -30.84
C SER A 155 2.82 14.87 -31.87
N SER A 156 2.27 15.16 -33.05
CA SER A 156 2.57 14.41 -34.27
C SER A 156 2.57 15.42 -35.42
N SER A 157 3.57 16.30 -35.40
CA SER A 157 3.85 17.17 -36.54
C SER A 157 4.79 16.41 -37.48
N VAL A 158 4.28 16.28 -38.70
CA VAL A 158 4.85 15.70 -39.90
C VAL A 158 6.14 16.44 -40.27
N SER A 159 7.22 15.70 -40.55
CA SER A 159 8.32 16.20 -41.38
C SER A 159 8.39 15.34 -42.64
N HIS A 160 7.81 15.89 -43.69
CA HIS A 160 7.87 15.46 -45.09
C HIS A 160 9.17 16.01 -45.74
N THR A 161 9.40 15.63 -47.00
CA THR A 161 10.43 16.09 -47.98
C THR A 161 11.84 15.51 -47.79
N GLN A 162 12.51 14.91 -48.79
CA GLN A 162 12.33 14.81 -50.26
C GLN A 162 12.62 13.37 -50.73
#